data_AF-A0A929G1Y4-F1
#
_entry.id   AF-A0A929G1Y4-F1
#
_cell.length_a   1.000
_cell.length_b   1.000
_cell.length_c   1.000
_cell.angle_alpha   90.00
_cell.angle_beta   90.00
_cell.angle_gamma   90.00
#
_symmetry.space_group_name_H-M   'P 1'
#
loop_
_entity.id
_entity.type
_entity.pdbx_description
1 polymer ?
#
loop_
_entity_poly.entity_id
_entity_poly.type
_entity_poly.pdbx_seq_one_letter_code
_entity_poly.pdbx_strand_id
1 'polypeptide(L)'
;MSDIFISALVVGVSKIEWENNPKMLSSVCLSVIQKWISSDFNCLDKEDISDEMRRDYGRIKQSYFGMINDIYNLSNNYHMLQYFLHNKEIEGGFKISYAQTITENYIFNLRCIYDFLSHFARIFMEPKNVKSYLNTKTYKSLNTFIGYCEKHQKVLPQEIINYYINLKHDLDVIKKIRDTIVHDGKEPFIDIIDNEFSFKVSASNLICNDIIDILSTGNNQFPLFKYLKTLTNTLFNSIEVLGNILGNESHKRNSKFVIERTAISGISIADFKLFLSQN
;
A
#
# COMPACT_ATOMS: atom_id res chain seq x y z
N MET A 1 -7.99 13.82 -30.56
CA MET A 1 -6.91 13.75 -29.56
C MET A 1 -7.28 12.63 -28.62
N SER A 2 -6.42 11.62 -28.45
CA SER A 2 -6.59 10.65 -27.37
C SER A 2 -6.22 11.36 -26.07
N ASP A 3 -7.15 11.49 -25.13
CA ASP A 3 -6.84 12.06 -23.82
C ASP A 3 -5.80 11.16 -23.13
N ILE A 4 -4.55 11.63 -23.08
CA ILE A 4 -3.47 10.94 -22.37
C ILE A 4 -3.66 11.25 -20.88
N PHE A 5 -4.32 10.34 -20.17
CA PHE A 5 -4.40 10.41 -18.71
C PHE A 5 -3.11 9.85 -18.11
N ILE A 6 -2.32 10.73 -17.49
CA ILE A 6 -1.09 10.34 -16.77
C ILE A 6 -1.48 9.54 -15.52
N SER A 7 -2.44 10.06 -14.74
CA SER A 7 -3.04 9.42 -13.58
C SER A 7 -4.47 9.93 -13.41
N ALA A 8 -5.41 9.03 -13.11
CA ALA A 8 -6.81 9.35 -12.86
C ALA A 8 -7.45 8.38 -11.86
N LEU A 9 -8.11 8.92 -10.85
CA LEU A 9 -9.08 8.19 -10.03
C LEU A 9 -10.43 8.19 -10.75
N VAL A 10 -10.95 7.01 -11.05
CA VAL A 10 -12.25 6.84 -11.73
C VAL A 10 -13.27 6.36 -10.71
N VAL A 11 -14.40 7.06 -10.60
CA VAL A 11 -15.49 6.77 -9.65
C VAL A 11 -16.76 6.51 -10.44
N GLY A 12 -17.63 5.61 -9.91
CA GLY A 12 -18.90 5.28 -10.56
C GLY A 12 -18.76 4.28 -11.70
N VAL A 13 -17.73 3.43 -11.65
CA VAL A 13 -17.44 2.44 -12.70
C VAL A 13 -18.49 1.31 -12.69
N SER A 14 -18.89 0.83 -13.87
CA SER A 14 -19.78 -0.33 -13.95
C SER A 14 -19.11 -1.58 -13.36
N LYS A 15 -19.90 -2.56 -12.88
CA LYS A 15 -19.33 -3.80 -12.33
C LYS A 15 -18.42 -4.52 -13.33
N ILE A 16 -18.88 -4.63 -14.58
CA ILE A 16 -18.17 -5.34 -15.64
C ILE A 16 -16.82 -4.67 -15.94
N GLU A 17 -16.80 -3.34 -16.04
CA GLU A 17 -15.55 -2.61 -16.26
C GLU A 17 -14.63 -2.69 -15.05
N TRP A 18 -15.18 -2.59 -13.84
CA TRP A 18 -14.40 -2.66 -12.61
C TRP A 18 -13.69 -4.01 -12.45
N GLU A 19 -14.34 -5.12 -12.83
CA GLU A 19 -13.77 -6.47 -12.75
C GLU A 19 -12.80 -6.75 -13.91
N ASN A 20 -13.15 -6.34 -15.14
CA ASN A 20 -12.50 -6.87 -16.34
C ASN A 20 -11.63 -5.86 -17.10
N ASN A 21 -11.67 -4.56 -16.78
CA ASN A 21 -10.91 -3.57 -17.55
C ASN A 21 -9.40 -3.72 -17.27
N PRO A 22 -8.57 -4.09 -18.26
CA PRO A 22 -7.14 -4.28 -18.05
C PRO A 22 -6.39 -2.97 -17.77
N LYS A 23 -7.00 -1.81 -18.06
CA LYS A 23 -6.41 -0.49 -17.85
C LYS A 23 -6.73 0.10 -16.47
N MET A 24 -7.46 -0.64 -15.64
CA MET A 24 -7.94 -0.18 -14.33
C MET A 24 -7.50 -1.12 -13.22
N LEU A 25 -6.95 -0.54 -12.17
CA LEU A 25 -6.65 -1.22 -10.92
C LEU A 25 -7.75 -0.88 -9.91
N SER A 26 -8.65 -1.85 -9.77
CA SER A 26 -9.89 -1.75 -9.01
C SER A 26 -9.68 -2.20 -7.56
N SER A 27 -10.33 -1.53 -6.61
CA SER A 27 -10.23 -1.89 -5.19
C SER A 27 -11.50 -1.58 -4.40
N VAL A 28 -11.96 -2.54 -3.58
CA VAL A 28 -13.11 -2.34 -2.69
C VAL A 28 -12.75 -1.30 -1.64
N CYS A 29 -11.53 -1.33 -1.12
CA CYS A 29 -11.04 -0.36 -0.13
C CYS A 29 -11.10 1.07 -0.66
N LEU A 30 -10.63 1.28 -1.90
CA LEU A 30 -10.75 2.59 -2.55
C LEU A 30 -12.21 3.04 -2.65
N SER A 31 -13.09 2.13 -3.03
CA SER A 31 -14.52 2.39 -3.21
C SER A 31 -15.20 2.80 -1.89
N VAL A 32 -14.91 2.09 -0.80
CA VAL A 32 -15.46 2.36 0.54
C VAL A 32 -14.98 3.71 1.07
N ILE A 33 -13.69 4.00 0.99
CA ILE A 33 -13.13 5.26 1.52
C ILE A 33 -13.54 6.45 0.66
N GLN A 34 -13.60 6.30 -0.67
CA GLN A 34 -14.16 7.32 -1.55
C GLN A 34 -15.61 7.63 -1.17
N LYS A 35 -16.42 6.60 -0.93
CA LYS A 35 -17.82 6.80 -0.53
C LYS A 35 -17.89 7.57 0.79
N TRP A 36 -17.14 7.15 1.81
CA TRP A 36 -17.06 7.84 3.10
C TRP A 36 -16.63 9.31 2.95
N ILE A 37 -15.63 9.60 2.11
CA ILE A 37 -15.21 10.99 1.84
C ILE A 37 -16.37 11.79 1.21
N SER A 38 -17.06 11.20 0.22
CA SER A 38 -18.12 11.89 -0.51
C SER A 38 -19.39 12.12 0.31
N SER A 39 -19.76 11.20 1.20
CA SER A 39 -21.00 11.25 1.97
C SER A 39 -20.82 11.84 3.36
N ASP A 40 -19.80 11.38 4.09
CA ASP A 40 -19.70 11.64 5.53
C ASP A 40 -18.72 12.78 5.78
N PHE A 41 -17.57 12.81 5.09
CA PHE A 41 -16.58 13.90 5.23
C PHE A 41 -17.06 15.25 4.67
N ASN A 42 -17.66 15.26 3.47
CA ASN A 42 -18.11 16.52 2.87
C ASN A 42 -19.41 17.06 3.52
N CYS A 43 -20.08 16.27 4.36
CA CYS A 43 -21.24 16.72 5.14
C CYS A 43 -20.86 17.23 6.55
N LEU A 44 -19.59 17.15 6.96
CA LEU A 44 -19.10 17.52 8.30
C LEU A 44 -19.33 19.00 8.65
N ASP A 45 -19.48 19.88 7.66
CA ASP A 45 -19.78 21.29 7.91
C ASP A 45 -21.20 21.51 8.48
N LYS A 46 -21.99 20.44 8.62
CA LYS A 46 -23.36 20.47 9.14
C LYS A 46 -23.53 19.86 10.54
N GLU A 47 -22.46 19.36 11.17
CA GLU A 47 -22.52 18.70 12.48
C GLU A 47 -21.57 19.33 13.51
N ASP A 48 -21.95 19.22 14.78
CA ASP A 48 -21.18 19.69 15.94
C ASP A 48 -20.03 18.69 16.26
N ILE A 49 -18.97 18.75 15.46
CA ILE A 49 -17.84 17.84 15.54
C ILE A 49 -16.63 18.56 16.12
N SER A 50 -15.90 17.90 17.03
CA SER A 50 -14.71 18.49 17.65
C SER A 50 -13.57 18.72 16.65
N ASP A 51 -12.72 19.72 16.93
CA ASP A 51 -11.55 20.04 16.10
C ASP A 51 -10.56 18.88 15.97
N GLU A 52 -10.42 18.04 17.00
CA GLU A 52 -9.61 16.83 16.93
C GLU A 52 -10.15 15.83 15.91
N MET A 53 -11.47 15.60 15.90
CA MET A 53 -12.11 14.73 14.93
C MET A 53 -12.00 15.30 13.51
N ARG A 54 -12.26 16.60 13.33
CA ARG A 54 -12.10 17.25 12.02
C ARG A 54 -10.68 17.09 11.47
N ARG A 55 -9.66 17.21 12.34
CA ARG A 55 -8.26 16.97 11.97
C ARG A 55 -7.97 15.51 11.66
N ASP A 56 -8.51 14.56 12.40
CA ASP A 56 -8.30 13.13 12.10
C ASP A 56 -8.96 12.75 10.77
N TYR A 57 -10.18 13.22 10.53
CA TYR A 57 -10.87 13.07 9.26
C TYR A 57 -10.10 13.66 8.07
N GLY A 58 -9.49 14.83 8.25
CA GLY A 58 -8.57 15.39 7.26
C GLY A 58 -7.38 14.48 6.97
N ARG A 59 -6.83 13.78 7.98
CA ARG A 59 -5.74 12.81 7.79
C ARG A 59 -6.19 11.55 7.08
N ILE A 60 -7.40 11.06 7.35
CA ILE A 60 -7.98 9.91 6.64
C ILE A 60 -8.07 10.23 5.14
N LYS A 61 -8.60 11.42 4.81
CA LYS A 61 -8.66 11.92 3.43
C LYS A 61 -7.27 12.08 2.80
N GLN A 62 -6.30 12.65 3.52
CA GLN A 62 -4.92 12.77 3.04
C GLN A 62 -4.28 11.40 2.82
N SER A 63 -4.53 10.44 3.70
CA SER A 63 -4.01 9.07 3.59
C SER A 63 -4.59 8.33 2.40
N TYR A 64 -5.86 8.58 2.07
CA TYR A 64 -6.50 8.05 0.88
C TYR A 64 -5.81 8.52 -0.41
N PHE A 65 -5.58 9.82 -0.56
CA PHE A 65 -4.86 10.35 -1.72
C PHE A 65 -3.38 9.99 -1.72
N GLY A 66 -2.75 9.93 -0.55
CA GLY A 66 -1.38 9.45 -0.38
C GLY A 66 -1.24 8.01 -0.87
N MET A 67 -2.16 7.13 -0.49
CA MET A 67 -2.18 5.74 -0.95
C MET A 67 -2.33 5.64 -2.47
N ILE A 68 -3.25 6.40 -3.07
CA ILE A 68 -3.42 6.42 -4.54
C ILE A 68 -2.13 6.85 -5.23
N ASN A 69 -1.51 7.93 -4.75
CA ASN A 69 -0.25 8.42 -5.30
C ASN A 69 0.88 7.39 -5.16
N ASP A 70 0.98 6.73 -4.02
CA ASP A 70 2.00 5.69 -3.82
C ASP A 70 1.74 4.46 -4.70
N ILE A 71 0.49 4.09 -4.96
CA ILE A 71 0.17 3.04 -5.95
C ILE A 71 0.64 3.44 -7.36
N TYR A 72 0.44 4.69 -7.77
CA TYR A 72 1.03 5.20 -9.02
C TYR A 72 2.55 5.17 -9.01
N ASN A 73 3.17 5.52 -7.88
CA ASN A 73 4.63 5.49 -7.74
C ASN A 73 5.17 4.06 -7.86
N LEU A 74 4.50 3.05 -7.30
CA LEU A 74 4.86 1.64 -7.51
C LEU A 74 4.83 1.29 -9.00
N SER A 75 3.76 1.68 -9.69
CA SER A 75 3.62 1.46 -11.13
C SER A 75 4.73 2.15 -11.93
N ASN A 76 5.01 3.43 -11.64
CA ASN A 76 6.07 4.18 -12.31
C ASN A 76 7.47 3.60 -12.03
N ASN A 77 7.76 3.21 -10.79
CA ASN A 77 9.01 2.57 -10.40
C ASN A 77 9.19 1.22 -11.15
N TYR A 78 8.13 0.42 -11.29
CA TYR A 78 8.16 -0.80 -12.11
C TYR A 78 8.55 -0.49 -13.57
N HIS A 79 7.91 0.51 -14.18
CA HIS A 79 8.24 0.93 -15.56
C HIS A 79 9.67 1.43 -15.70
N MET A 80 10.17 2.20 -14.72
CA MET A 80 11.55 2.66 -14.71
C MET A 80 12.53 1.49 -14.62
N LEU A 81 12.28 0.51 -13.75
CA LEU A 81 13.11 -0.72 -13.68
C LEU A 81 13.11 -1.46 -15.03
N GLN A 82 11.95 -1.64 -15.66
CA GLN A 82 11.85 -2.27 -16.97
C GLN A 82 12.63 -1.50 -18.04
N TYR A 83 12.50 -0.18 -18.07
CA TYR A 83 13.22 0.69 -18.99
C TYR A 83 14.73 0.56 -18.83
N PHE A 84 15.25 0.68 -17.60
CA PHE A 84 16.69 0.61 -17.35
C PHE A 84 17.28 -0.77 -17.65
N LEU A 85 16.55 -1.85 -17.38
CA LEU A 85 17.01 -3.20 -17.72
C LEU A 85 17.22 -3.34 -19.24
N HIS A 86 16.22 -2.93 -20.03
CA HIS A 86 16.17 -3.17 -21.47
C HIS A 86 16.87 -2.09 -22.31
N ASN A 87 17.19 -0.93 -21.74
CA ASN A 87 17.88 0.13 -22.47
C ASN A 87 19.34 -0.27 -22.75
N LYS A 88 19.70 -0.43 -24.04
CA LYS A 88 21.05 -0.84 -24.46
C LYS A 88 22.08 0.29 -24.43
N GLU A 89 21.65 1.54 -24.33
CA GLU A 89 22.51 2.73 -24.34
C GLU A 89 23.08 3.04 -22.95
N ILE A 90 22.50 2.46 -21.90
CA ILE A 90 22.93 2.67 -20.52
C ILE A 90 23.93 1.58 -20.13
N GLU A 91 25.08 1.99 -19.61
CA GLU A 91 26.10 1.07 -19.12
C GLU A 91 25.59 0.22 -17.94
N GLY A 92 26.05 -1.03 -17.83
CA GLY A 92 25.62 -1.97 -16.80
C GLY A 92 25.75 -1.45 -15.36
N GLY A 93 26.86 -0.76 -15.04
CA GLY A 93 27.06 -0.17 -13.72
C GLY A 93 26.00 0.88 -13.37
N PHE A 94 25.65 1.75 -14.33
CA PHE A 94 24.57 2.73 -14.13
C PHE A 94 23.20 2.06 -14.02
N LYS A 95 22.92 1.01 -14.80
CA LYS A 95 21.67 0.24 -14.66
C LYS A 95 21.48 -0.31 -13.25
N ILE A 96 22.54 -0.89 -12.69
CA ILE A 96 22.54 -1.43 -11.32
C ILE A 96 22.25 -0.32 -10.31
N SER A 97 22.98 0.80 -10.40
CA SER A 97 22.79 1.94 -9.49
C SER A 97 21.38 2.51 -9.56
N TYR A 98 20.82 2.70 -10.77
CA TYR A 98 19.43 3.15 -10.93
C TYR A 98 18.44 2.13 -10.36
N ALA A 99 18.63 0.85 -10.64
CA ALA A 99 17.76 -0.20 -10.11
C ALA A 99 17.76 -0.21 -8.58
N GLN A 100 18.89 0.07 -7.94
CA GLN A 100 19.00 0.20 -6.50
C GLN A 100 18.14 1.33 -5.94
N THR A 101 18.35 2.56 -6.43
CA THR A 101 17.57 3.72 -6.00
C THR A 101 16.07 3.52 -6.23
N ILE A 102 15.68 2.95 -7.38
CA ILE A 102 14.27 2.73 -7.70
C ILE A 102 13.67 1.64 -6.80
N THR A 103 14.43 0.61 -6.47
CA THR A 103 13.99 -0.46 -5.56
C THR A 103 13.79 0.08 -4.14
N GLU A 104 14.71 0.89 -3.62
CA GLU A 104 14.56 1.55 -2.32
C GLU A 104 13.27 2.39 -2.28
N ASN A 105 13.03 3.19 -3.33
CA ASN A 105 11.81 3.98 -3.46
C ASN A 105 10.55 3.10 -3.52
N TYR A 106 10.59 2.01 -4.29
CA TYR A 106 9.49 1.04 -4.40
C TYR A 106 9.12 0.46 -3.02
N ILE A 107 10.11 0.01 -2.25
CA ILE A 107 9.91 -0.54 -0.90
C ILE A 107 9.41 0.54 0.07
N PHE A 108 9.89 1.77 -0.06
CA PHE A 108 9.38 2.91 0.71
C PHE A 108 7.89 3.16 0.43
N ASN A 109 7.47 3.21 -0.85
CA ASN A 109 6.07 3.38 -1.22
C ASN A 109 5.19 2.22 -0.69
N LEU A 110 5.65 0.96 -0.74
CA LEU A 110 4.92 -0.17 -0.12
C LEU A 110 4.67 0.10 1.36
N ARG A 111 5.70 0.50 2.11
CA ARG A 111 5.58 0.76 3.55
C ARG A 111 4.63 1.91 3.87
N CYS A 112 4.69 2.99 3.09
CA CYS A 112 3.79 4.14 3.23
C CYS A 112 2.32 3.74 3.02
N ILE A 113 2.02 2.90 2.02
CA ILE A 113 0.67 2.39 1.79
C ILE A 113 0.14 1.65 3.02
N TYR A 114 0.94 0.76 3.62
CA TYR A 114 0.54 0.11 4.87
C TYR A 114 0.23 1.12 5.98
N ASP A 115 1.09 2.13 6.19
CA ASP A 115 0.83 3.17 7.19
C ASP A 115 -0.48 3.93 6.94
N PHE A 116 -0.85 4.18 5.68
CA PHE A 116 -2.14 4.78 5.34
C PHE A 116 -3.33 3.91 5.72
N LEU A 117 -3.23 2.58 5.61
CA LEU A 117 -4.31 1.67 6.01
C LEU A 117 -4.69 1.84 7.49
N SER A 118 -3.76 2.24 8.37
CA SER A 118 -4.04 2.48 9.79
C SER A 118 -5.01 3.66 10.05
N HIS A 119 -5.13 4.58 9.10
CA HIS A 119 -6.01 5.73 9.21
C HIS A 119 -7.46 5.35 8.86
N PHE A 120 -7.66 4.43 7.92
CA PHE A 120 -8.98 4.12 7.39
C PHE A 120 -9.93 3.52 8.43
N ALA A 121 -9.45 2.66 9.33
CA ALA A 121 -10.30 2.12 10.39
C ALA A 121 -10.80 3.17 11.39
N ARG A 122 -10.14 4.33 11.48
CA ARG A 122 -10.52 5.39 12.42
C ARG A 122 -11.86 6.03 12.10
N ILE A 123 -12.39 5.84 10.88
CA ILE A 123 -13.78 6.22 10.55
C ILE A 123 -14.80 5.54 11.47
N PHE A 124 -14.45 4.41 12.07
CA PHE A 124 -15.30 3.67 12.99
C PHE A 124 -15.09 4.00 14.47
N MET A 125 -14.11 4.85 14.81
CA MET A 125 -13.82 5.20 16.20
C MET A 125 -14.78 6.27 16.74
N GLU A 126 -15.22 6.10 17.99
CA GLU A 126 -15.94 7.15 18.70
C GLU A 126 -15.03 8.36 19.01
N PRO A 127 -15.59 9.59 19.13
CA PRO A 127 -14.83 10.81 19.41
C PRO A 127 -13.85 10.68 20.59
N LYS A 128 -14.32 10.07 21.69
CA LYS A 128 -13.51 9.86 22.91
C LYS A 128 -12.30 8.96 22.66
N ASN A 129 -12.44 7.97 21.78
CA ASN A 129 -11.38 7.03 21.43
C ASN A 129 -10.40 7.66 20.45
N VAL A 130 -10.87 8.46 19.49
CA VAL A 130 -10.01 9.25 18.60
C VAL A 130 -9.10 10.16 19.44
N LYS A 131 -9.67 10.92 20.39
CA LYS A 131 -8.91 11.78 21.29
C LYS A 131 -7.87 11.00 22.10
N SER A 132 -8.27 9.87 22.69
CA SER A 132 -7.36 8.98 23.42
C SER A 132 -6.21 8.49 22.55
N TYR A 133 -6.50 8.06 21.32
CA TYR A 133 -5.49 7.57 20.40
C TYR A 133 -4.52 8.65 19.93
N LEU A 134 -5.01 9.84 19.60
CA LEU A 134 -4.15 10.94 19.15
C LEU A 134 -3.16 11.43 20.21
N ASN A 135 -3.44 11.16 21.49
CA ASN A 135 -2.51 11.43 22.59
C ASN A 135 -1.40 10.37 22.73
N THR A 136 -1.43 9.29 21.94
CA THR A 136 -0.36 8.29 21.96
C THR A 136 0.90 8.79 21.25
N LYS A 137 2.07 8.45 21.79
CA LYS A 137 3.35 8.72 21.13
C LYS A 137 3.35 7.99 19.77
N THR A 138 3.78 8.69 18.72
CA THR A 138 3.86 8.16 17.34
C THR A 138 2.54 7.63 16.75
N TYR A 139 1.39 8.20 17.09
CA TYR A 139 0.05 7.85 16.55
C TYR A 139 -0.12 7.87 15.02
N LYS A 140 0.91 8.30 14.25
CA LYS A 140 0.93 8.20 12.79
C LYS A 140 1.42 6.84 12.29
N SER A 141 2.02 6.03 13.15
CA SER A 141 2.57 4.71 12.81
C SER A 141 1.51 3.63 12.93
N LEU A 142 1.44 2.75 11.94
CA LEU A 142 0.59 1.57 12.00
C LEU A 142 0.94 0.66 13.19
N ASN A 143 2.21 0.56 13.59
CA ASN A 143 2.58 -0.23 14.77
C ASN A 143 1.99 0.35 16.07
N THR A 144 1.94 1.68 16.19
CA THR A 144 1.25 2.33 17.32
C THR A 144 -0.24 2.03 17.27
N PHE A 145 -0.85 2.02 16.08
CA PHE A 145 -2.27 1.68 15.91
C PHE A 145 -2.59 0.24 16.30
N ILE A 146 -1.78 -0.73 15.85
CA ILE A 146 -1.91 -2.14 16.22
C ILE A 146 -1.82 -2.31 17.74
N GLY A 147 -0.77 -1.74 18.35
CA GLY A 147 -0.59 -1.81 19.81
C GLY A 147 -1.72 -1.13 20.60
N TYR A 148 -2.36 -0.11 20.03
CA TYR A 148 -3.56 0.49 20.63
C TYR A 148 -4.77 -0.45 20.53
N CYS A 149 -4.98 -1.09 19.38
CA CYS A 149 -6.07 -2.07 19.18
C CYS A 149 -5.92 -3.28 20.11
N GLU A 150 -4.70 -3.79 20.30
CA GLU A 150 -4.39 -4.90 21.22
C GLU A 150 -4.79 -4.55 22.68
N LYS A 151 -4.53 -3.32 23.11
CA LYS A 151 -4.81 -2.85 24.48
C LYS A 151 -6.27 -2.44 24.71
N HIS A 152 -6.96 -2.00 23.66
CA HIS A 152 -8.28 -1.39 23.76
C HIS A 152 -9.30 -2.06 22.84
N GLN A 153 -9.59 -3.34 23.07
CA GLN A 153 -10.42 -4.18 22.18
C GLN A 153 -11.87 -3.71 21.95
N LYS A 154 -12.35 -2.69 22.67
CA LYS A 154 -13.72 -2.14 22.51
C LYS A 154 -13.77 -0.82 21.72
N VAL A 155 -12.65 -0.34 21.18
CA VAL A 155 -12.59 0.97 20.49
C VAL A 155 -13.02 0.92 19.04
N LEU A 156 -13.08 -0.29 18.47
CA LEU A 156 -13.40 -0.58 17.07
C LEU A 156 -14.21 -1.90 16.99
N PRO A 157 -14.94 -2.13 15.88
CA PRO A 157 -15.48 -3.44 15.55
C PRO A 157 -14.41 -4.55 15.62
N GLN A 158 -14.79 -5.72 16.14
CA GLN A 158 -13.86 -6.82 16.38
C GLN A 158 -13.17 -7.33 15.11
N GLU A 159 -13.88 -7.37 13.97
CA GLU A 159 -13.32 -7.79 12.68
C GLU A 159 -12.17 -6.86 12.25
N ILE A 160 -12.32 -5.55 12.48
CA ILE A 160 -11.28 -4.55 12.20
C ILE A 160 -10.06 -4.79 13.10
N ILE A 161 -10.27 -5.01 14.40
CA ILE A 161 -9.18 -5.29 15.34
C ILE A 161 -8.41 -6.55 14.94
N ASN A 162 -9.13 -7.64 14.63
CA ASN A 162 -8.53 -8.90 14.22
C ASN A 162 -7.69 -8.74 12.95
N TYR A 163 -8.17 -7.96 11.97
CA TYR A 163 -7.40 -7.63 10.77
C TYR A 163 -6.05 -6.99 11.11
N TYR A 164 -6.02 -5.94 11.92
CA TYR A 164 -4.76 -5.25 12.24
C TYR A 164 -3.80 -6.10 13.08
N ILE A 165 -4.31 -6.93 13.99
CA ILE A 165 -3.47 -7.87 14.74
C ILE A 165 -2.81 -8.87 13.79
N ASN A 166 -3.56 -9.39 12.82
CA ASN A 166 -3.04 -10.34 11.83
C ASN A 166 -2.08 -9.68 10.82
N LEU A 167 -2.30 -8.41 10.49
CA LEU A 167 -1.45 -7.61 9.60
C LEU A 167 -0.02 -7.41 10.14
N LYS A 168 0.17 -7.56 11.45
CA LYS A 168 1.46 -7.35 12.12
C LYS A 168 2.60 -8.17 11.50
N HIS A 169 2.32 -9.41 11.11
CA HIS A 169 3.31 -10.27 10.46
C HIS A 169 3.80 -9.66 9.14
N ASP A 170 2.89 -9.26 8.25
CA ASP A 170 3.24 -8.68 6.94
C ASP A 170 4.05 -7.39 7.08
N LEU A 171 3.75 -6.59 8.11
CA LEU A 171 4.51 -5.39 8.43
C LEU A 171 5.90 -5.68 8.93
N ASP A 172 6.05 -6.69 9.78
CA ASP A 172 7.36 -7.10 10.28
C ASP A 172 8.22 -7.62 9.12
N VAL A 173 7.63 -8.32 8.16
CA VAL A 173 8.31 -8.74 6.91
C VAL A 173 8.78 -7.52 6.12
N ILE A 174 7.90 -6.59 5.79
CA ILE A 174 8.24 -5.41 4.97
C ILE A 174 9.21 -4.49 5.70
N LYS A 175 9.05 -4.33 7.01
CA LYS A 175 9.97 -3.56 7.84
C LYS A 175 11.36 -4.17 7.81
N LYS A 176 11.49 -5.49 7.98
CA LYS A 176 12.78 -6.18 7.88
C LYS A 176 13.40 -5.98 6.51
N ILE A 177 12.63 -6.20 5.44
CA ILE A 177 13.08 -5.99 4.06
C ILE A 177 13.57 -4.55 3.84
N ARG A 178 12.78 -3.56 4.26
CA ARG A 178 13.18 -2.14 4.22
C ARG A 178 14.43 -1.91 5.04
N ASP A 179 14.52 -2.43 6.26
CA ASP A 179 15.67 -2.20 7.14
C ASP A 179 16.94 -2.79 6.53
N THR A 180 16.84 -3.95 5.87
CA THR A 180 17.96 -4.56 5.14
C THR A 180 18.31 -3.82 3.85
N ILE A 181 17.33 -3.25 3.16
CA ILE A 181 17.52 -2.52 1.89
C ILE A 181 17.96 -1.06 2.11
N VAL A 182 17.47 -0.42 3.17
CA VAL A 182 17.52 1.05 3.34
C VAL A 182 18.34 1.46 4.57
N HIS A 183 18.35 0.68 5.66
CA HIS A 183 18.52 1.28 6.99
C HIS A 183 19.80 0.90 7.77
N ASP A 184 20.69 0.11 7.18
CA ASP A 184 21.95 -0.30 7.83
C ASP A 184 23.23 0.19 7.14
N GLY A 185 23.12 1.03 6.10
CA GLY A 185 24.28 1.41 5.27
C GLY A 185 24.92 0.22 4.52
N LYS A 186 24.25 -0.93 4.54
CA LYS A 186 24.57 -2.10 3.73
C LYS A 186 23.83 -1.90 2.41
N GLU A 187 24.57 -1.59 1.35
CA GLU A 187 23.99 -1.44 0.03
C GLU A 187 23.35 -2.77 -0.40
N PRO A 188 22.04 -2.81 -0.72
CA PRO A 188 21.44 -3.97 -1.34
C PRO A 188 22.18 -4.24 -2.65
N PHE A 189 22.79 -5.42 -2.77
CA PHE A 189 23.48 -5.81 -3.99
C PHE A 189 22.44 -6.22 -5.03
N ILE A 190 21.99 -5.25 -5.84
CA ILE A 190 21.34 -5.55 -7.11
C ILE A 190 22.43 -5.83 -8.14
N ASP A 191 22.25 -6.90 -8.88
CA ASP A 191 23.13 -7.31 -9.97
C ASP A 191 22.29 -7.63 -11.21
N ILE A 192 22.93 -7.76 -12.37
CA ILE A 192 22.29 -8.21 -13.60
C ILE A 192 22.79 -9.63 -13.89
N ILE A 193 21.90 -10.61 -13.72
CA ILE A 193 22.18 -12.02 -14.03
C ILE A 193 21.23 -12.47 -15.12
N ASP A 194 21.75 -13.09 -16.18
CA ASP A 194 20.97 -13.60 -17.30
C ASP A 194 20.00 -12.56 -17.89
N ASN A 195 20.46 -11.30 -17.96
CA ASN A 195 19.70 -10.15 -18.43
C ASN A 195 18.44 -9.82 -17.59
N GLU A 196 18.45 -10.19 -16.30
CA GLU A 196 17.44 -9.81 -15.31
C GLU A 196 18.10 -9.14 -14.10
N PHE A 197 17.39 -8.17 -13.49
CA PHE A 197 17.80 -7.66 -12.20
C PHE A 197 17.60 -8.74 -11.13
N SER A 198 18.64 -8.96 -10.35
CA SER A 198 18.70 -9.96 -9.31
C SER A 198 19.14 -9.30 -8.02
N PHE A 199 18.44 -9.63 -6.94
CA PHE A 199 18.61 -9.03 -5.63
C PHE A 199 19.35 -10.02 -4.73
N LYS A 200 20.55 -9.64 -4.28
CA LYS A 200 21.46 -10.49 -3.50
C LYS A 200 21.76 -9.86 -2.14
N VAL A 201 21.88 -10.71 -1.13
CA VAL A 201 22.39 -10.32 0.20
C VAL A 201 23.83 -10.79 0.34
N SER A 202 24.73 -9.89 0.75
CA SER A 202 26.11 -10.27 1.02
C SER A 202 26.19 -11.23 2.21
N ALA A 203 26.78 -12.41 1.98
CA ALA A 203 27.13 -13.37 3.02
C ALA A 203 28.26 -12.89 3.95
N SER A 204 28.96 -11.78 3.64
CA SER A 204 30.08 -11.30 4.44
C SER A 204 29.69 -10.73 5.81
N ASN A 205 28.39 -10.58 6.09
CA ASN A 205 27.86 -10.40 7.43
C ASN A 205 27.19 -11.71 7.86
N LEU A 206 27.99 -12.68 8.32
CA LEU A 206 27.58 -14.00 8.86
C LEU A 206 26.65 -13.94 10.10
N ILE A 207 26.02 -12.79 10.37
CA ILE A 207 25.01 -12.57 11.40
C ILE A 207 23.66 -12.14 10.79
N CYS A 208 23.62 -11.76 9.50
CA CYS A 208 22.41 -11.24 8.85
C CYS A 208 21.69 -12.32 8.03
N ASN A 209 20.80 -13.07 8.70
CA ASN A 209 19.69 -13.82 8.07
C ASN A 209 18.55 -12.87 7.63
N ASP A 210 18.87 -11.63 7.24
CA ASP A 210 17.94 -10.51 7.46
C ASP A 210 16.95 -10.26 6.33
N ILE A 211 17.16 -10.86 5.14
CA ILE A 211 16.15 -10.84 4.08
C ILE A 211 15.38 -12.14 4.11
N ILE A 212 14.06 -11.99 4.25
CA ILE A 212 13.12 -13.09 4.29
C ILE A 212 12.97 -13.63 2.87
N ASP A 213 13.22 -14.93 2.71
CA ASP A 213 12.95 -15.68 1.48
C ASP A 213 11.42 -15.83 1.29
N ILE A 214 10.79 -14.72 0.89
CA ILE A 214 9.37 -14.69 0.55
C ILE A 214 9.05 -15.48 -0.73
N LEU A 215 10.07 -15.90 -1.47
CA LEU A 215 9.93 -16.73 -2.67
C LEU A 215 10.11 -18.23 -2.38
N SER A 216 10.51 -18.60 -1.16
CA SER A 216 10.78 -19.99 -0.73
C SER A 216 11.73 -20.74 -1.67
N THR A 217 12.76 -20.06 -2.16
CA THR A 217 13.75 -20.64 -3.10
C THR A 217 14.95 -21.29 -2.41
N GLY A 218 15.18 -21.01 -1.12
CA GLY A 218 16.34 -21.49 -0.36
C GLY A 218 17.68 -20.88 -0.77
N ASN A 219 17.66 -19.87 -1.67
CA ASN A 219 18.84 -19.20 -2.19
C ASN A 219 19.03 -17.82 -1.53
N ASN A 220 20.21 -17.22 -1.69
CA ASN A 220 20.51 -15.85 -1.21
C ASN A 220 20.45 -14.80 -2.33
N GLN A 221 19.87 -15.19 -3.47
CA GLN A 221 19.77 -14.39 -4.67
C GLN A 221 18.42 -14.61 -5.32
N PHE A 222 17.68 -13.54 -5.54
CA PHE A 222 16.27 -13.57 -5.91
C PHE A 222 16.02 -12.70 -7.14
N PRO A 223 15.24 -13.16 -8.13
CA PRO A 223 14.83 -12.30 -9.24
C PRO A 223 14.02 -11.10 -8.73
N LEU A 224 14.51 -9.88 -8.97
CA LEU A 224 13.98 -8.66 -8.36
C LEU A 224 12.50 -8.47 -8.67
N PHE A 225 12.09 -8.63 -9.94
CA PHE A 225 10.70 -8.46 -10.33
C PHE A 225 9.76 -9.47 -9.65
N LYS A 226 10.18 -10.72 -9.50
CA LYS A 226 9.39 -11.73 -8.77
C LYS A 226 9.26 -11.36 -7.29
N TYR A 227 10.34 -10.87 -6.70
CA TYR A 227 10.36 -10.41 -5.30
C TYR A 227 9.39 -9.24 -5.07
N LEU A 228 9.49 -8.19 -5.89
CA LEU A 228 8.62 -7.01 -5.81
C LEU A 228 7.15 -7.36 -6.09
N LYS A 229 6.88 -8.26 -7.04
CA LYS A 229 5.54 -8.75 -7.35
C LYS A 229 4.90 -9.42 -6.14
N THR A 230 5.61 -10.33 -5.48
CA THR A 230 5.11 -11.04 -4.30
C THR A 230 4.74 -10.07 -3.19
N LEU A 231 5.61 -9.12 -2.86
CA LEU A 231 5.32 -8.09 -1.86
C LEU A 231 4.10 -7.24 -2.22
N THR A 232 4.02 -6.85 -3.49
CA THR A 232 2.92 -6.02 -3.98
C THR A 232 1.60 -6.77 -3.92
N ASN A 233 1.56 -8.03 -4.37
CA ASN A 233 0.34 -8.85 -4.30
C ASN A 233 -0.11 -9.09 -2.85
N THR A 234 0.82 -9.33 -1.92
CA THR A 234 0.50 -9.40 -0.48
C THR A 234 -0.15 -8.10 0.01
N LEU A 235 0.42 -6.94 -0.35
CA LEU A 235 -0.16 -5.65 -0.01
C LEU A 235 -1.57 -5.47 -0.58
N PHE A 236 -1.77 -5.71 -1.88
CA PHE A 236 -3.08 -5.54 -2.52
C PHE A 236 -4.14 -6.48 -1.93
N ASN A 237 -3.77 -7.72 -1.59
CA ASN A 237 -4.65 -8.63 -0.86
C ASN A 237 -5.07 -8.03 0.49
N SER A 238 -4.13 -7.48 1.26
CA SER A 238 -4.43 -6.84 2.54
C SER A 238 -5.32 -5.61 2.39
N ILE A 239 -5.09 -4.79 1.35
CA ILE A 239 -5.96 -3.66 0.99
C ILE A 239 -7.39 -4.15 0.74
N GLU A 240 -7.58 -5.21 -0.06
CA GLU A 240 -8.91 -5.74 -0.37
C GLU A 240 -9.61 -6.35 0.85
N VAL A 241 -8.89 -7.10 1.69
CA VAL A 241 -9.44 -7.65 2.93
C VAL A 241 -9.93 -6.52 3.83
N LEU A 242 -9.12 -5.48 4.04
CA LEU A 242 -9.55 -4.31 4.81
C LEU A 242 -10.77 -3.65 4.16
N GLY A 243 -10.75 -3.43 2.84
CA GLY A 243 -11.85 -2.82 2.11
C GLY A 243 -13.18 -3.55 2.32
N ASN A 244 -13.17 -4.88 2.25
CA ASN A 244 -14.36 -5.69 2.51
C ASN A 244 -14.86 -5.55 3.95
N ILE A 245 -13.96 -5.57 4.94
CA ILE A 245 -14.32 -5.40 6.35
C ILE A 245 -14.94 -4.00 6.58
N LEU A 246 -14.29 -2.94 6.09
CA LEU A 246 -14.78 -1.57 6.23
C LEU A 246 -16.13 -1.40 5.51
N GLY A 247 -16.30 -1.97 4.31
CA GLY A 247 -17.55 -1.92 3.56
C GLY A 247 -18.70 -2.59 4.31
N ASN A 248 -18.46 -3.77 4.88
CA ASN A 248 -19.45 -4.49 5.68
C ASN A 248 -19.85 -3.70 6.93
N GLU A 249 -18.87 -3.15 7.67
CA GLU A 249 -19.14 -2.34 8.86
C GLU A 249 -19.89 -1.03 8.53
N SER A 250 -19.56 -0.38 7.42
CA SER A 250 -20.30 0.79 6.94
C SER A 250 -21.75 0.45 6.59
N HIS A 251 -21.99 -0.69 5.93
CA HIS A 251 -23.34 -1.14 5.60
C HIS A 251 -24.16 -1.51 6.85
N LYS A 252 -23.51 -2.15 7.86
CA LYS A 252 -24.14 -2.44 9.16
C LYS A 252 -24.57 -1.15 9.88
N ARG A 253 -23.75 -0.10 9.85
CA ARG A 253 -24.07 1.21 10.47
C ARG A 253 -25.13 1.99 9.72
N ASN A 254 -25.10 1.93 8.39
CA ASN A 254 -26.03 2.64 7.52
C ASN A 254 -26.41 1.74 6.34
N SER A 255 -27.61 1.18 6.36
CA SER A 255 -28.11 0.31 5.29
C SER A 255 -28.25 1.02 3.94
N LYS A 256 -28.25 2.36 3.91
CA LYS A 256 -28.23 3.18 2.69
C LYS A 256 -26.82 3.48 2.19
N PHE A 257 -25.77 2.92 2.82
CA PHE A 257 -24.40 3.05 2.35
C PHE A 257 -24.20 2.24 1.06
N VAL A 258 -24.44 2.91 -0.07
CA VAL A 258 -24.21 2.36 -1.41
C VAL A 258 -22.82 2.76 -1.88
N ILE A 259 -21.96 1.76 -2.08
CA ILE A 259 -20.59 1.94 -2.55
C ILE A 259 -20.60 2.17 -4.05
N GLU A 260 -20.02 3.28 -4.48
CA GLU A 260 -19.67 3.50 -5.87
C GLU A 260 -18.33 2.85 -6.15
N ARG A 261 -18.25 2.07 -7.23
CA ARG A 261 -17.02 1.36 -7.59
C ARG A 261 -15.98 2.35 -8.07
N THR A 262 -14.81 2.29 -7.43
CA THR A 262 -13.68 3.16 -7.67
C THR A 262 -12.50 2.34 -8.18
N ALA A 263 -11.78 2.90 -9.14
CA ALA A 263 -10.57 2.31 -9.71
C ALA A 263 -9.51 3.37 -10.00
N ILE A 264 -8.26 2.95 -10.01
CA ILE A 264 -7.10 3.74 -10.43
C ILE A 264 -6.86 3.44 -11.91
N SER A 265 -6.72 4.47 -12.74
CA SER A 265 -6.45 4.38 -14.17
C SER A 265 -5.28 5.29 -14.55
N GLY A 266 -4.60 5.01 -15.66
CA GLY A 266 -3.50 5.84 -16.13
C GLY A 266 -2.58 5.08 -17.06
N ILE A 267 -1.66 5.79 -17.69
CA ILE A 267 -0.76 5.23 -18.70
C ILE A 267 0.09 4.07 -18.17
N SER A 268 0.53 4.13 -16.91
CA SER A 268 1.41 3.12 -16.31
C SER A 268 0.65 1.93 -15.69
N ILE A 269 -0.65 2.08 -15.42
CA ILE A 269 -1.44 1.11 -14.65
C ILE A 269 -1.70 -0.18 -15.41
N ALA A 270 -1.91 -0.13 -16.73
CA ALA A 270 -2.25 -1.31 -17.52
C ALA A 270 -1.14 -2.38 -17.44
N ASP A 271 0.10 -1.98 -17.74
CA ASP A 271 1.25 -2.90 -17.71
C ASP A 271 1.59 -3.33 -16.29
N PHE A 272 1.40 -2.44 -15.30
CA PHE A 272 1.60 -2.80 -13.90
C PHE A 272 0.57 -3.84 -13.43
N LYS A 273 -0.70 -3.72 -13.82
CA LYS A 273 -1.72 -4.74 -13.55
C LYS A 273 -1.36 -6.07 -14.21
N LEU A 274 -0.87 -6.03 -15.45
CA LEU A 274 -0.40 -7.23 -16.15
C LEU A 274 0.74 -7.91 -15.39
N PHE A 275 1.76 -7.14 -14.98
CA PHE A 275 2.86 -7.61 -14.15
C PHE A 275 2.39 -8.33 -12.87
N LEU A 276 1.41 -7.78 -12.16
CA LEU A 276 0.86 -8.39 -10.95
C LEU A 276 0.08 -9.69 -11.22
N SER A 277 -0.49 -9.82 -12.42
CA SER A 277 -1.35 -10.95 -12.83
C SER A 277 -0.63 -12.13 -13.51
N GLN A 278 0.60 -11.94 -13.98
CA GLN A 278 1.40 -13.02 -14.56
C GLN A 278 1.67 -14.11 -13.50
N ASN A 279 2.01 -15.34 -13.87
CA ASN A 279 2.42 -16.38 -12.93
C ASN A 279 3.95 -16.41 -12.83
#